data_AF-A0A3M8SQZ4-F1
#
_entry.id   AF-A0A3M8SQZ4-F1
#
_cell.length_a   1.000
_cell.length_b   1.000
_cell.length_c   1.000
_cell.angle_alpha   90.00
_cell.angle_beta   90.00
_cell.angle_gamma   90.00
#
_symmetry.space_group_name_H-M   'P 1'
#
loop_
_entity.id
_entity.type
_entity.pdbx_description
1 polymer ?
#
loop_
_entity_poly.entity_id
_entity_poly.type
_entity_poly.pdbx_seq_one_letter_code
_entity_poly.pdbx_strand_id
1 'polypeptide(L)'
;MKDGNVLVRYNHPAVNLVLDSIAVQHWTEIESNHQRALATDEALITPLGSNVFDDFGKKALFGRCFMFMDAQEPRVTQVVRGNI
;
A
#
# COMPACT_ATOMS: atom_id res chain seq x y z
N MET A 1 7.01 0.14 14.32
CA MET A 1 7.85 -0.42 15.41
C MET A 1 8.91 0.62 15.76
N LYS A 2 9.71 0.47 16.84
CA LYS A 2 10.72 1.50 17.21
C LYS A 2 11.89 1.60 16.23
N ASP A 3 12.02 0.62 15.36
CA ASP A 3 13.10 0.39 14.39
C ASP A 3 12.72 0.79 12.95
N GLY A 4 11.58 1.47 12.73
CA GLY A 4 11.11 1.85 11.40
C GLY A 4 10.48 0.71 10.58
N ASN A 5 10.48 -0.52 11.10
CA ASN A 5 9.80 -1.65 10.48
C ASN A 5 8.27 -1.51 10.60
N VAL A 6 7.59 -2.02 9.58
CA VAL A 6 6.13 -1.98 9.49
C VAL A 6 5.58 -3.40 9.39
N LEU A 7 4.75 -3.77 10.36
CA LEU A 7 4.00 -5.01 10.34
C LEU A 7 2.63 -4.78 9.71
N VAL A 8 2.40 -5.38 8.55
CA VAL A 8 1.12 -5.33 7.84
C VAL A 8 0.33 -6.59 8.19
N ARG A 9 -0.85 -6.40 8.79
CA ARG A 9 -1.76 -7.49 9.16
C ARG A 9 -2.96 -7.53 8.24
N TYR A 10 -3.45 -8.73 7.97
CA TYR A 10 -4.65 -8.97 7.18
C TYR A 10 -5.80 -9.43 8.08
N ASN A 11 -7.01 -9.49 7.52
CA ASN A 11 -8.18 -10.11 8.14
C ASN A 11 -8.13 -11.66 8.15
N HIS A 12 -6.97 -12.23 7.79
CA HIS A 12 -6.64 -13.66 7.77
C HIS A 12 -5.35 -13.86 8.59
N PRO A 13 -4.98 -15.09 9.02
CA PRO A 13 -3.77 -15.37 9.80
C PRO A 13 -2.49 -15.30 8.94
N ALA A 14 -2.29 -14.17 8.28
CA ALA A 14 -1.13 -13.83 7.48
C ALA A 14 -0.63 -12.44 7.90
N VAL A 15 0.68 -12.24 7.80
CA VAL A 15 1.33 -10.96 8.10
C VAL A 15 2.52 -10.76 7.17
N ASN A 16 2.77 -9.52 6.78
CA ASN A 16 3.99 -9.12 6.11
C ASN A 16 4.81 -8.21 7.03
N LEU A 17 6.09 -8.51 7.17
CA LEU A 17 7.05 -7.63 7.83
C LEU A 17 7.82 -6.86 6.76
N VAL A 18 7.58 -5.56 6.66
CA VAL A 18 8.35 -4.68 5.79
C VAL A 18 9.55 -4.18 6.58
N LEU A 19 10.73 -4.63 6.19
CA LEU A 19 12.00 -4.16 6.75
C LEU A 19 12.27 -2.74 6.25
N ASP A 20 12.66 -1.87 7.18
CA ASP A 20 13.01 -0.48 6.89
C ASP A 20 14.11 -0.38 5.84
N SER A 21 15.16 -1.20 5.98
CA SER A 21 16.28 -1.25 5.04
C SER A 21 15.85 -1.56 3.60
N ILE A 22 14.92 -2.49 3.42
CA ILE A 22 14.39 -2.86 2.10
C ILE A 22 13.51 -1.73 1.54
N ALA A 23 12.65 -1.15 2.36
CA ALA A 23 11.83 -0.02 1.93
C ALA A 23 12.67 1.19 1.53
N VAL A 24 13.74 1.49 2.27
CA VAL A 24 14.69 2.57 1.97
C VAL A 24 15.44 2.27 0.66
N GLN A 25 15.89 1.04 0.45
CA GLN A 25 16.55 0.62 -0.79
C GLN A 25 15.68 0.85 -2.03
N HIS A 26 14.37 0.64 -1.93
CA HIS A 26 13.42 0.78 -3.04
C HIS A 26 12.59 2.07 -2.98
N TRP A 27 12.97 3.04 -2.14
CA TRP A 27 12.10 4.16 -1.80
C TRP A 27 11.68 4.98 -3.02
N THR A 28 12.61 5.24 -3.94
CA THR A 28 12.32 5.97 -5.18
C THR A 28 11.25 5.29 -6.03
N GLU A 29 11.27 3.97 -6.12
CA GLU A 29 10.28 3.20 -6.88
C GLU A 29 8.92 3.18 -6.17
N ILE A 30 8.91 3.02 -4.85
CA ILE A 30 7.71 3.09 -4.02
C ILE A 30 7.03 4.45 -4.20
N GLU A 31 7.79 5.54 -4.12
CA GLU A 31 7.29 6.91 -4.31
C GLU A 31 6.74 7.12 -5.72
N SER A 32 7.49 6.72 -6.75
CA SER A 32 7.08 6.89 -8.16
C SER A 32 5.77 6.14 -8.46
N ASN A 33 5.65 4.89 -8.00
CA ASN A 33 4.43 4.11 -8.18
C ASN A 33 3.26 4.70 -7.40
N HIS A 34 3.51 5.24 -6.20
CA HIS A 34 2.49 5.91 -5.42
C HIS A 34 1.96 7.17 -6.13
N GLN A 35 2.85 8.05 -6.60
CA GLN A 35 2.48 9.26 -7.33
C GLN A 35 1.72 8.96 -8.62
N ARG A 36 2.09 7.89 -9.34
CA ARG A 36 1.37 7.40 -10.52
C ARG A 36 -0.04 6.89 -10.21
N ALA A 37 -0.27 6.40 -9.00
CA ALA A 37 -1.54 5.82 -8.57
C ALA A 37 -2.47 6.83 -7.88
N LEU A 38 -2.03 8.09 -7.72
CA LEU A 38 -2.87 9.16 -7.19
C LEU A 38 -4.04 9.40 -8.15
N ALA A 39 -5.26 9.39 -7.60
CA ALA A 39 -6.42 9.87 -8.34
C ALA A 39 -6.23 11.37 -8.58
N THR A 40 -6.14 11.77 -9.86
CA THR A 40 -5.84 13.15 -10.27
C THR A 40 -7.00 14.11 -10.01
N ASP A 41 -8.22 13.58 -10.06
CA ASP A 41 -9.46 14.37 -10.06
C ASP A 41 -10.32 14.09 -8.82
N GLU A 42 -9.85 13.25 -7.90
CA GLU A 42 -10.58 12.87 -6.69
C GLU A 42 -9.70 13.04 -5.44
N ALA A 43 -10.12 13.92 -4.55
CA ALA A 43 -9.52 14.09 -3.24
C ALA A 43 -10.48 13.62 -2.14
N LEU A 44 -10.06 12.64 -1.34
CA LEU A 44 -10.84 12.18 -0.20
C LEU A 44 -10.55 13.09 1.00
N ILE A 45 -11.49 13.99 1.32
CA ILE A 45 -11.43 14.88 2.47
C ILE A 45 -12.39 14.37 3.54
N THR A 46 -11.87 14.15 4.74
CA THR A 46 -12.66 13.70 5.90
C THR A 46 -12.68 14.78 6.98
N PRO A 47 -13.54 14.69 8.00
CA PRO A 47 -13.46 15.58 9.17
C PRO A 47 -12.11 15.52 9.91
N LEU A 48 -11.32 14.47 9.70
CA LEU A 48 -9.97 14.30 10.24
C LEU A 48 -8.88 14.96 9.36
N GLY A 49 -9.28 15.57 8.23
CA GLY A 49 -8.40 16.21 7.27
C GLY A 49 -8.38 15.51 5.91
N SER A 50 -7.55 16.04 5.01
CA SER A 50 -7.24 15.43 3.73
C SER A 50 -6.51 14.11 3.94
N ASN A 51 -6.83 13.11 3.15
CA ASN A 51 -6.10 11.85 3.18
C ASN A 51 -4.65 12.08 2.68
N VAL A 52 -3.70 12.16 3.59
CA VAL A 52 -2.27 12.28 3.29
C VAL A 52 -1.65 10.90 3.45
N PHE A 53 -1.21 10.32 2.35
CA PHE A 53 -0.36 9.13 2.40
C PHE A 53 1.06 9.56 2.76
N ASP A 54 1.35 9.55 4.05
CA ASP A 54 2.69 9.76 4.59
C ASP A 54 3.61 8.57 4.32
N ASP A 55 4.89 8.69 4.70
CA ASP A 55 5.88 7.66 4.45
C ASP A 55 5.53 6.32 5.11
N PHE A 56 4.83 6.36 6.25
CA PHE A 56 4.29 5.18 6.89
C PHE A 56 3.22 4.52 6.02
N GLY A 57 2.26 5.29 5.51
CA GLY A 57 1.21 4.83 4.60
C GLY A 57 1.78 4.21 3.33
N LYS A 58 2.78 4.85 2.71
CA LYS A 58 3.46 4.32 1.51
C LYS A 58 4.14 2.98 1.78
N LYS A 59 4.90 2.89 2.89
CA LYS A 59 5.57 1.66 3.32
C LYS A 59 4.56 0.54 3.65
N ALA A 60 3.44 0.87 4.28
CA ALA A 60 2.37 -0.09 4.57
C ALA A 60 1.68 -0.60 3.29
N LEU A 61 1.45 0.26 2.31
CA LEU A 61 0.87 -0.11 1.02
C LEU A 61 1.81 -1.02 0.22
N PHE A 62 3.10 -0.70 0.19
CA PHE A 62 4.13 -1.57 -0.37
C PHE A 62 4.10 -2.97 0.25
N GLY A 63 3.99 -3.06 1.57
CA GLY A 63 3.83 -4.34 2.27
C GLY A 63 2.58 -5.13 1.85
N ARG A 64 1.50 -4.44 1.47
CA ARG A 64 0.28 -5.09 0.96
C ARG A 64 0.46 -5.71 -0.43
N CYS A 65 1.36 -5.18 -1.26
CA CYS A 65 1.64 -5.73 -2.59
C CYS A 65 2.12 -7.19 -2.53
N PHE A 66 2.88 -7.57 -1.49
CA PHE A 66 3.37 -8.94 -1.34
C PHE A 66 2.26 -9.97 -1.11
N MET A 67 1.11 -9.58 -0.54
CA MET A 67 -0.04 -10.47 -0.42
C MET A 67 -0.57 -10.92 -1.79
N PHE A 68 -0.55 -10.02 -2.78
CA PHE A 68 -0.98 -10.33 -4.13
C PHE A 68 0.06 -11.16 -4.90
N MET A 69 1.33 -11.09 -4.52
CA MET A 69 2.40 -11.89 -5.13
C MET A 69 2.49 -13.31 -4.56
N ASP A 70 2.08 -13.52 -3.30
CA ASP A 70 2.02 -14.85 -2.68
C ASP A 70 0.75 -15.63 -3.06
N ALA A 71 -0.19 -14.98 -3.75
CA ALA A 71 -1.20 -15.69 -4.52
C ALA A 71 -0.50 -16.41 -5.68
N GLN A 72 -0.12 -17.67 -5.49
CA GLN A 72 0.66 -18.51 -6.41
C GLN A 72 0.18 -18.48 -7.88
N GLU A 73 -1.08 -18.10 -8.14
CA GLU A 73 -1.61 -17.89 -9.48
C GLU A 73 -2.72 -16.82 -9.46
N PRO A 74 -2.39 -15.52 -9.45
CA PRO A 74 -3.39 -14.46 -9.35
C PRO A 74 -4.15 -14.36 -10.68
N ARG A 75 -5.38 -14.88 -10.72
CA ARG A 75 -6.31 -14.71 -11.85
C ARG A 75 -7.27 -13.56 -11.54
N VAL A 76 -7.19 -12.49 -12.33
CA VAL A 76 -8.19 -11.42 -12.29
C VAL A 76 -9.49 -11.98 -12.86
N THR A 77 -10.44 -12.32 -12.00
CA THR A 77 -11.73 -12.92 -12.40
C THR A 77 -12.76 -11.87 -12.81
N GLN A 78 -12.72 -10.68 -12.19
CA GLN A 78 -13.67 -9.62 -12.48
C GLN A 78 -13.12 -8.27 -12.00
N VAL A 79 -13.20 -7.26 -12.87
CA VAL A 79 -12.99 -5.86 -12.49
C VAL A 79 -14.36 -5.20 -12.44
N VAL A 80 -14.86 -4.93 -11.23
CA VAL A 80 -16.11 -4.18 -11.05
C VAL A 80 -15.75 -2.72 -10.86
N ARG A 81 -16.20 -1.88 -11.79
CA ARG A 81 -16.24 -0.43 -11.60
C ARG A 81 -17.67 -0.09 -11.19
N GLY A 82 -17.85 0.37 -9.96
CA GLY A 82 -19.14 0.91 -9.53
C GLY A 82 -19.38 2.23 -10.25
N ASN A 83 -20.53 2.38 -10.91
CA ASN A 83 -21.00 3.71 -11.31
C ASN A 83 -21.42 4.44 -10.04
N ILE A 84 -20.82 5.60 -9.80
CA ILE A 84 -21.26 6.60 -8.82
C ILE A 84 -22.40 7.38 -9.46
#